data_AF-A0A183C181-F1
#
_entry.id   AF-A0A183C181-F1
#
_cell.length_a   1.000
_cell.length_b   1.000
_cell.length_c   1.000
_cell.angle_alpha   90.00
_cell.angle_beta   90.00
_cell.angle_gamma   90.00
#
_symmetry.space_group_name_H-M   'P 1'
#
loop_
_entity.id
_entity.type
_entity.pdbx_description
1 polymer ?
#
loop_
_entity_poly.entity_id
_entity_poly.type
_entity_poly.pdbx_seq_one_letter_code
_entity_poly.pdbx_strand_id
1 'polypeptide(L)'
;MSSSQRNYKTLKSINEQKFSFYESTKFLRKIYDKIEKNHSTSDGLKIPTIFKNIVAEIDDKWPEEIFIQAAEGTGLAFVVFTEAILQFPFPPLWAILFFMMLLMLGLGSMFGMLEGVITSLNDAKMIPLSKPILAAILCTSACIIGLVFTTQAGQYWVSLFDQFAGSYALMCVAFFEIIAVIYVYGCDRFVRDLQYMTNEPVGLYWTITWRFISPVIMVVIFVASVFKSFSDVPKYSAYDSTTV
;
A
#
# COMPACT_ATOMS: atom_id res chain seq x y z
N MET A 1 15.68 -38.06 -7.48
CA MET A 1 15.18 -37.25 -6.36
C MET A 1 13.69 -37.01 -6.60
N SER A 2 12.84 -37.84 -5.98
CA SER A 2 11.43 -38.04 -6.37
C SER A 2 10.58 -36.78 -6.13
N SER A 3 9.53 -36.61 -6.93
CA SER A 3 8.54 -35.52 -6.87
C SER A 3 8.06 -35.18 -5.45
N SER A 4 8.01 -36.18 -4.56
CA SER A 4 7.66 -36.03 -3.14
C SER A 4 8.61 -35.12 -2.35
N GLN A 5 9.92 -35.17 -2.61
CA GLN A 5 10.92 -34.35 -1.90
C GLN A 5 10.89 -32.88 -2.33
N ARG A 6 10.48 -32.58 -3.58
CA ARG A 6 10.24 -31.20 -4.03
C ARG A 6 9.02 -30.61 -3.33
N ASN A 7 7.91 -31.35 -3.32
CA ASN A 7 6.68 -30.91 -2.67
C ASN A 7 6.88 -30.67 -1.17
N TYR A 8 7.66 -31.50 -0.48
CA TYR A 8 7.99 -31.28 0.93
C TYR A 8 8.78 -29.98 1.18
N LYS A 9 9.79 -29.67 0.35
CA LYS A 9 10.55 -28.41 0.47
C LYS A 9 9.68 -27.19 0.18
N THR A 10 8.80 -27.27 -0.81
CA THR A 10 7.87 -26.18 -1.14
C THR A 10 6.84 -25.99 -0.04
N LEU A 11 6.26 -27.07 0.50
CA LEU A 11 5.31 -26.99 1.63
C LEU A 11 5.96 -26.47 2.90
N LYS A 12 7.22 -26.83 3.17
CA LYS A 12 7.99 -26.30 4.31
C LYS A 12 8.26 -24.81 4.15
N SER A 13 8.66 -24.35 2.97
CA SER A 13 8.89 -22.91 2.72
C SER A 13 7.59 -22.10 2.78
N ILE A 14 6.47 -22.65 2.31
CA ILE A 14 5.15 -22.01 2.41
C ILE A 14 4.68 -21.93 3.87
N ASN A 15 4.91 -22.98 4.68
CA ASN A 15 4.58 -22.97 6.10
C ASN A 15 5.46 -21.97 6.88
N GLU A 16 6.77 -21.92 6.59
CA GLU A 16 7.69 -20.96 7.21
C GLU A 16 7.34 -19.51 6.82
N GLN A 17 6.97 -19.24 5.56
CA GLN A 17 6.53 -17.91 5.13
C GLN A 17 5.20 -17.49 5.76
N LYS A 18 4.20 -18.39 5.84
CA LYS A 18 2.89 -18.06 6.45
C LYS A 18 2.98 -17.89 7.96
N PHE A 19 3.83 -18.67 8.63
CA PHE A 19 4.14 -18.49 10.06
C PHE A 19 4.83 -17.13 10.30
N SER A 20 5.81 -16.78 9.46
CA SER A 20 6.47 -15.47 9.48
C SER A 20 5.49 -14.31 9.28
N PHE A 21 4.50 -14.43 8.39
CA PHE A 21 3.48 -13.40 8.19
C PHE A 21 2.60 -13.19 9.43
N TYR A 22 2.11 -14.27 10.05
CA TYR A 22 1.30 -14.16 11.27
C TYR A 22 2.10 -13.59 12.45
N GLU A 23 3.33 -14.04 12.65
CA GLU A 23 4.21 -13.52 13.69
C GLU A 23 4.57 -12.04 13.45
N SER A 24 4.79 -11.66 12.18
CA SER A 24 4.98 -10.28 11.75
C SER A 24 3.75 -9.41 12.06
N THR A 25 2.53 -9.88 11.79
CA THR A 25 1.31 -9.12 12.13
C THR A 25 1.13 -8.95 13.65
N LYS A 26 1.44 -9.97 14.45
CA LYS A 26 1.37 -9.92 15.92
C LYS A 26 2.45 -9.00 16.51
N PHE A 27 3.64 -8.99 15.90
CA PHE A 27 4.74 -8.08 16.24
C PHE A 27 4.42 -6.63 15.86
N LEU A 28 3.93 -6.40 14.65
CA LEU A 28 3.49 -5.07 14.19
C LEU A 28 2.37 -4.52 15.07
N ARG A 29 1.41 -5.35 15.48
CA ARG A 29 0.34 -4.95 16.41
C ARG A 29 0.89 -4.59 17.79
N LYS A 30 1.88 -5.34 18.31
CA LYS A 30 2.57 -5.01 19.56
C LYS A 30 3.37 -3.71 19.46
N ILE A 31 4.04 -3.47 18.34
CA ILE A 31 4.75 -2.21 18.09
C ILE A 31 3.76 -1.06 17.99
N TYR A 32 2.69 -1.23 17.22
CA TYR A 32 1.63 -0.26 17.05
C TYR A 32 1.00 0.11 18.40
N ASP A 33 0.57 -0.87 19.20
CA ASP A 33 0.02 -0.64 20.55
C ASP A 33 1.03 0.03 21.49
N LYS A 34 2.33 -0.23 21.30
CA LYS A 34 3.39 0.39 22.09
C LYS A 34 3.68 1.83 21.66
N ILE A 35 3.60 2.12 20.36
CA ILE A 35 3.70 3.47 19.80
C ILE A 35 2.48 4.29 20.21
N GLU A 36 1.26 3.76 20.07
CA GLU A 36 -0.01 4.39 20.44
C GLU A 36 -0.02 4.77 21.94
N LYS A 37 0.43 3.87 22.81
CA LYS A 37 0.58 4.15 24.26
C LYS A 37 1.65 5.18 24.57
N ASN A 38 2.76 5.18 23.85
CA ASN A 38 3.82 6.16 24.02
C ASN A 38 3.41 7.54 23.47
N HIS A 39 2.66 7.59 22.37
CA HIS A 39 2.14 8.81 21.76
C HIS A 39 1.07 9.46 22.64
N SER A 40 0.20 8.66 23.26
CA SER A 40 -0.79 9.13 24.25
C SER A 40 -0.17 9.61 25.58
N THR A 41 1.12 9.35 25.83
CA THR A 41 1.84 9.77 27.05
C THR A 41 2.75 10.99 26.79
N SER A 42 2.91 11.40 25.53
CA SER A 42 3.91 12.41 25.14
C SER A 42 3.35 13.84 24.98
N ASP A 43 2.27 14.16 25.70
CA ASP A 43 1.65 15.50 25.81
C ASP A 43 2.48 16.49 26.66
N GLY A 44 3.80 16.50 26.49
CA GLY A 44 4.71 17.38 27.23
C GLY A 44 5.91 17.90 26.45
N LEU A 45 6.01 17.60 25.15
CA LEU A 45 7.11 18.08 24.32
C LEU A 45 6.69 19.40 23.64
N LYS A 46 7.57 20.40 23.56
CA LYS A 46 7.29 21.75 23.02
C LYS A 46 7.02 21.79 21.50
N ILE A 47 7.07 20.64 20.84
CA ILE A 47 6.91 20.47 19.39
C ILE A 47 5.45 20.72 18.95
N PRO A 48 4.41 20.19 19.62
CA PRO A 48 3.01 20.52 19.34
C PRO A 48 2.66 22.01 19.39
N THR A 49 3.32 22.84 20.20
CA THR A 49 3.03 24.30 20.22
C THR A 49 3.62 25.00 19.00
N ILE A 50 4.86 24.65 18.62
CA ILE A 50 5.49 25.15 17.39
C ILE A 50 4.69 24.67 16.18
N PHE A 51 4.30 23.40 16.16
CA PHE A 51 3.50 22.81 15.09
C PHE A 51 2.10 23.44 15.00
N LYS A 52 1.42 23.70 16.12
CA LYS A 52 0.14 24.42 16.14
C LYS A 52 0.25 25.85 15.64
N ASN A 53 1.31 26.58 16.01
CA ASN A 53 1.51 27.95 15.57
C ASN A 53 1.83 28.01 14.07
N ILE A 54 2.65 27.07 13.58
CA ILE A 54 2.96 26.90 12.16
C ILE A 54 1.70 26.56 11.36
N VAL A 55 0.90 25.58 11.82
CA VAL A 55 -0.36 25.21 11.16
C VAL A 55 -1.34 26.39 11.14
N ALA A 56 -1.46 27.15 12.22
CA ALA A 56 -2.30 28.35 12.26
C ALA A 56 -1.81 29.46 11.30
N GLU A 57 -0.50 29.59 11.11
CA GLU A 57 0.07 30.57 10.17
C GLU A 57 -0.02 30.12 8.71
N ILE A 58 -0.03 28.80 8.43
CA ILE A 58 -0.31 28.28 7.08
C ILE A 58 -1.81 28.41 6.75
N ASP A 59 -2.70 28.18 7.72
CA ASP A 59 -4.16 28.32 7.57
C ASP A 59 -4.57 29.77 7.19
N ASP A 60 -3.92 30.77 7.76
CA ASP A 60 -4.16 32.19 7.43
C ASP A 60 -3.56 32.61 6.07
N LYS A 61 -2.55 31.88 5.59
CA LYS A 61 -1.77 32.24 4.39
C LYS A 61 -2.34 31.66 3.08
N TRP A 62 -3.20 30.64 3.15
CA TRP A 62 -3.77 29.99 1.97
C TRP A 62 -5.29 29.90 2.07
N PRO A 63 -6.05 30.34 1.05
CA PRO A 63 -7.49 30.11 1.01
C PRO A 63 -7.79 28.60 0.96
N GLU A 64 -8.87 28.17 1.64
CA GLU A 64 -9.27 26.76 1.76
C GLU A 64 -9.28 25.99 0.42
N GLU A 65 -9.62 26.66 -0.68
CA GLU A 65 -9.66 26.05 -2.01
C GLU A 65 -8.29 25.53 -2.49
N ILE A 66 -7.21 26.26 -2.24
CA ILE A 66 -5.86 25.85 -2.64
C ILE A 66 -5.37 24.71 -1.74
N PHE A 67 -5.74 24.73 -0.46
CA PHE A 67 -5.44 23.64 0.46
C PHE A 67 -6.14 22.35 0.06
N ILE A 68 -7.43 22.39 -0.30
CA ILE A 68 -8.18 21.19 -0.69
C ILE A 68 -7.61 20.61 -1.99
N GLN A 69 -7.24 21.46 -2.95
CA GLN A 69 -6.60 21.02 -4.20
C GLN A 69 -5.18 20.49 -3.99
N ALA A 70 -4.41 21.08 -3.07
CA ALA A 70 -3.07 20.60 -2.71
C ALA A 70 -3.09 19.39 -1.77
N ALA A 71 -4.19 19.14 -1.05
CA ALA A 71 -4.31 18.05 -0.08
C ALA A 71 -4.54 16.68 -0.72
N GLU A 72 -4.90 16.63 -2.01
CA GLU A 72 -5.05 15.35 -2.73
C GLU A 72 -3.71 14.86 -3.32
N GLY A 73 -3.33 13.63 -2.97
CA GLY A 73 -2.25 12.89 -3.61
C GLY A 73 -0.84 13.42 -3.33
N THR A 74 -0.04 13.55 -4.38
CA THR A 74 1.38 13.93 -4.32
C THR A 74 1.59 15.39 -3.92
N GLY A 75 0.62 16.28 -4.17
CA GLY A 75 0.68 17.70 -3.82
C GLY A 75 0.85 17.93 -2.32
N LEU A 76 0.22 17.09 -1.49
CA LEU A 76 0.28 17.18 -0.04
C LEU A 76 1.74 17.05 0.44
N ALA A 77 2.42 15.99 -0.01
CA ALA A 77 3.80 15.67 0.36
C ALA A 77 4.84 16.69 -0.16
N PHE A 78 4.67 17.21 -1.37
CA PHE A 78 5.70 18.03 -2.03
C PHE A 78 5.47 19.54 -1.94
N VAL A 79 4.24 20.00 -1.68
CA VAL A 79 3.89 21.43 -1.58
C VAL A 79 3.57 21.79 -0.14
N VAL A 80 2.59 21.13 0.49
CA VAL A 80 2.13 21.51 1.83
C VAL A 80 3.21 21.21 2.88
N PHE A 81 3.81 20.01 2.84
CA PHE A 81 4.85 19.64 3.81
C PHE A 81 6.16 20.43 3.65
N THR A 82 6.54 20.80 2.42
CA THR A 82 7.76 21.59 2.20
C THR A 82 7.60 23.02 2.69
N GLU A 83 6.44 23.64 2.47
CA GLU A 83 6.06 24.94 3.06
C GLU A 83 6.06 24.90 4.59
N ALA A 84 5.57 23.81 5.19
CA ALA A 84 5.62 23.64 6.64
C ALA A 84 7.05 23.49 7.18
N ILE A 85 7.93 22.76 6.48
CA ILE A 85 9.33 22.55 6.89
C ILE A 85 10.13 23.86 6.91
N LEU A 86 9.79 24.82 6.04
CA LEU A 86 10.45 26.14 6.00
C LEU A 86 10.27 26.94 7.30
N GLN A 87 9.23 26.64 8.09
CA GLN A 87 8.94 27.35 9.34
C GLN A 87 9.66 26.74 10.56
N PHE A 88 10.32 25.59 10.40
CA PHE A 88 11.11 25.01 11.49
C PHE A 88 12.48 25.67 11.67
N PRO A 89 13.01 25.71 12.90
CA PRO A 89 14.40 26.11 13.12
C PRO A 89 15.34 25.11 12.43
N PHE A 90 16.27 25.60 11.61
CA PHE A 90 17.14 24.82 10.71
C PHE A 90 16.42 24.03 9.60
N PRO A 91 15.73 24.69 8.64
CA PRO A 91 15.00 24.04 7.54
C PRO A 91 15.77 22.95 6.75
N PRO A 92 17.07 23.12 6.38
CA PRO A 92 17.72 22.13 5.53
C PRO A 92 17.92 20.75 6.21
N LEU A 93 18.04 20.71 7.54
CA LEU A 93 18.16 19.44 8.27
C LEU A 93 16.83 18.67 8.22
N TRP A 94 15.72 19.35 8.46
CA TRP A 94 14.38 18.77 8.44
C TRP A 94 13.96 18.30 7.05
N ALA A 95 14.32 19.05 6.00
CA ALA A 95 14.05 18.67 4.61
C ALA A 95 14.76 17.35 4.23
N ILE A 96 16.04 17.17 4.60
CA ILE A 96 16.78 15.94 4.30
C ILE A 96 16.16 14.74 5.01
N LEU A 97 15.80 14.87 6.30
CA LEU A 97 15.16 13.79 7.04
C LEU A 97 13.80 13.41 6.44
N PHE A 98 13.01 14.39 6.03
CA PHE A 98 11.70 14.18 5.42
C PHE A 98 11.79 13.46 4.07
N PHE A 99 12.66 13.93 3.15
CA PHE A 99 12.83 13.28 1.85
C PHE A 99 13.50 11.91 1.96
N MET A 100 14.43 11.72 2.91
CA MET A 100 15.03 10.41 3.17
C MET A 100 13.98 9.41 3.67
N MET A 101 13.06 9.83 4.54
CA MET A 101 11.94 9.02 4.99
C MET A 101 11.04 8.60 3.81
N LEU A 102 10.63 9.56 2.97
CA LEU A 102 9.80 9.27 1.78
C LEU A 102 10.49 8.28 0.82
N LEU A 103 11.80 8.46 0.61
CA LEU A 103 12.60 7.57 -0.22
C LEU A 103 12.65 6.15 0.35
N MET A 104 12.88 6.00 1.66
CA MET A 104 12.92 4.67 2.30
C MET A 104 11.55 3.97 2.30
N LEU A 105 10.46 4.73 2.50
CA LEU A 105 9.09 4.20 2.39
C LEU A 105 8.81 3.69 0.98
N GLY A 106 9.18 4.45 -0.05
CA GLY A 106 9.04 4.05 -1.44
C GLY A 106 9.86 2.81 -1.77
N LEU A 107 11.16 2.80 -1.42
CA LEU A 107 12.05 1.66 -1.69
C LEU A 107 11.59 0.37 -1.00
N GLY A 108 11.14 0.45 0.27
CA GLY A 108 10.67 -0.72 1.00
C GLY A 108 9.49 -1.42 0.31
N SER A 109 8.52 -0.64 -0.18
CA SER A 109 7.37 -1.18 -0.92
C SER A 109 7.79 -1.79 -2.27
N MET A 110 8.68 -1.13 -3.00
CA MET A 110 9.15 -1.58 -4.32
C MET A 110 9.88 -2.92 -4.25
N PHE A 111 10.70 -3.15 -3.20
CA PHE A 111 11.35 -4.44 -3.00
C PHE A 111 10.33 -5.57 -2.76
N GLY A 112 9.29 -5.33 -1.96
CA GLY A 112 8.23 -6.32 -1.73
C GLY A 112 7.45 -6.67 -3.00
N MET A 113 7.10 -5.68 -3.81
CA MET A 113 6.42 -5.91 -5.09
C MET A 113 7.30 -6.69 -6.08
N LEU A 114 8.57 -6.29 -6.23
CA LEU A 114 9.50 -6.94 -7.14
C LEU A 114 9.78 -8.40 -6.73
N GLU A 115 9.96 -8.68 -5.44
CA GLU A 115 10.13 -10.05 -4.93
C GLU A 115 8.88 -10.90 -5.15
N GLY A 116 7.68 -10.33 -4.95
CA GLY A 116 6.42 -11.01 -5.18
C GLY A 116 6.24 -11.44 -6.64
N VAL A 117 6.54 -10.54 -7.58
CA VAL A 117 6.48 -10.84 -9.03
C VAL A 117 7.53 -11.89 -9.42
N ILE A 118 8.78 -11.74 -8.97
CA ILE A 118 9.86 -12.69 -9.28
C ILE A 118 9.55 -14.10 -8.76
N THR A 119 9.05 -14.20 -7.53
CA THR A 119 8.71 -15.49 -6.91
C THR A 119 7.56 -16.16 -7.66
N SER A 120 6.51 -15.40 -7.98
CA SER A 120 5.35 -15.89 -8.73
C SER A 120 5.73 -16.40 -10.12
N LEU A 121 6.56 -15.67 -10.86
CA LEU A 121 7.04 -16.09 -12.18
C LEU A 121 7.92 -17.35 -12.11
N ASN A 122 8.78 -17.44 -11.09
CA ASN A 122 9.66 -18.59 -10.90
C ASN A 122 8.87 -19.85 -10.51
N ASP A 123 7.85 -19.72 -9.67
CA ASP A 123 6.99 -20.82 -9.25
C ASP A 123 6.12 -21.35 -10.40
N ALA A 124 5.69 -20.47 -11.31
CA ALA A 124 4.96 -20.84 -12.52
C ALA A 124 5.80 -21.65 -13.53
N LYS A 125 7.14 -21.73 -13.36
CA LYS A 125 8.09 -22.43 -14.26
C LYS A 125 8.00 -22.09 -15.75
N MET A 126 7.35 -20.98 -16.11
CA MET A 126 7.17 -20.60 -17.51
C MET A 126 8.49 -20.22 -18.18
N ILE A 127 9.50 -19.81 -17.39
CA ILE A 127 10.77 -19.30 -17.88
C ILE A 127 11.91 -19.94 -17.05
N PRO A 128 12.77 -20.82 -17.65
CA PRO A 128 13.88 -21.45 -16.94
C PRO A 128 15.10 -20.50 -16.85
N LEU A 129 14.91 -19.30 -16.29
CA LEU A 129 15.98 -18.32 -16.07
C LEU A 129 16.39 -18.26 -14.60
N SER A 130 17.66 -17.93 -14.37
CA SER A 130 18.17 -17.65 -13.03
C SER A 130 17.49 -16.41 -12.44
N LYS A 131 17.13 -16.46 -11.16
CA LYS A 131 16.51 -15.34 -10.41
C LYS A 131 17.11 -13.95 -10.68
N PRO A 132 18.46 -13.75 -10.67
CA PRO A 132 19.03 -12.42 -10.91
C PRO A 132 18.81 -11.91 -12.35
N ILE A 133 18.75 -12.80 -13.33
CA ILE A 133 18.52 -12.44 -14.74
C ILE A 133 17.06 -11.97 -14.92
N LEU A 134 16.12 -12.68 -14.30
CA LEU A 134 14.70 -12.29 -14.31
C LEU A 134 14.50 -10.90 -13.67
N ALA A 135 15.15 -10.64 -12.55
CA ALA A 135 15.12 -9.34 -11.88
C ALA A 135 15.66 -8.22 -12.78
N ALA A 136 16.78 -8.45 -13.47
CA ALA A 136 17.38 -7.48 -14.38
C ALA A 136 16.47 -7.16 -15.58
N ILE A 137 15.79 -8.16 -16.14
CA ILE A 137 14.83 -7.98 -17.24
C ILE A 137 13.61 -7.18 -16.76
N LEU A 138 13.04 -7.53 -15.61
CA LEU A 138 11.89 -6.81 -15.03
C LEU A 138 12.25 -5.35 -14.69
N CYS A 139 13.41 -5.12 -14.09
CA CYS A 139 13.87 -3.76 -13.76
C CYS A 139 14.13 -2.94 -15.03
N THR A 140 14.79 -3.51 -16.04
CA THR A 140 15.05 -2.82 -17.31
C THR A 140 13.74 -2.48 -18.04
N SER A 141 12.79 -3.41 -18.11
CA SER A 141 11.49 -3.16 -18.73
C SER A 141 10.66 -2.13 -17.97
N ALA A 142 10.64 -2.18 -16.64
CA ALA A 142 10.00 -1.17 -15.80
C ALA A 142 10.65 0.21 -15.97
N CYS A 143 11.98 0.29 -16.12
CA CYS A 143 12.69 1.54 -16.37
C CYS A 143 12.28 2.16 -17.72
N ILE A 144 12.18 1.35 -18.79
CA ILE A 144 11.75 1.82 -20.12
C ILE A 144 10.32 2.36 -20.08
N ILE A 145 9.40 1.65 -19.42
CA ILE A 145 8.00 2.10 -19.26
C ILE A 145 7.95 3.36 -18.39
N GLY A 146 8.76 3.42 -17.33
CA GLY A 146 8.84 4.54 -16.41
C GLY A 146 9.26 5.86 -17.05
N LEU A 147 9.99 5.83 -18.17
CA LEU A 147 10.34 7.03 -18.94
C LEU A 147 9.12 7.80 -19.45
N VAL A 148 7.96 7.15 -19.62
CA VAL A 148 6.72 7.86 -19.99
C VAL A 148 6.30 8.84 -18.90
N PHE A 149 6.53 8.49 -17.62
CA PHE A 149 6.17 9.31 -16.47
C PHE A 149 7.11 10.49 -16.23
N THR A 150 8.28 10.55 -16.88
CA THR A 150 9.22 11.68 -16.75
C THR A 150 8.99 12.78 -17.79
N THR A 151 8.00 12.61 -18.67
CA THR A 151 7.61 13.64 -19.66
C THR A 151 6.93 14.85 -18.99
N GLN A 152 6.80 15.98 -19.69
CA GLN A 152 6.15 17.19 -19.16
C GLN A 152 4.67 16.94 -18.78
N ALA A 153 4.02 15.99 -19.44
CA ALA A 153 2.67 15.52 -19.12
C ALA A 153 2.65 14.34 -18.11
N GLY A 154 3.79 14.02 -17.51
CA GLY A 154 3.99 12.82 -16.69
C GLY A 154 3.06 12.73 -15.48
N GLN A 155 2.76 13.85 -14.83
CA GLN A 155 1.82 13.89 -13.69
C GLN A 155 0.41 13.41 -14.11
N TYR A 156 -0.07 13.78 -15.30
CA TYR A 156 -1.35 13.31 -15.80
C TYR A 156 -1.36 11.80 -16.04
N TRP A 157 -0.26 11.25 -16.59
CA TRP A 157 -0.10 9.81 -16.79
C TRP A 157 -0.08 9.04 -15.47
N VAL A 158 0.61 9.56 -14.45
CA VAL A 158 0.67 8.94 -13.12
C VAL A 158 -0.72 8.93 -12.47
N SER A 159 -1.43 10.07 -12.46
CA SER A 159 -2.77 10.14 -11.89
C SER A 159 -3.78 9.23 -12.60
N LEU A 160 -3.70 9.14 -13.93
CA LEU A 160 -4.54 8.23 -14.71
C LEU A 160 -4.24 6.77 -14.36
N PHE A 161 -2.97 6.38 -14.32
CA PHE A 161 -2.58 5.01 -14.00
C PHE A 161 -2.97 4.62 -12.57
N ASP A 162 -2.82 5.53 -11.60
CA ASP A 162 -3.18 5.28 -10.21
C ASP A 162 -4.69 5.01 -10.04
N GLN A 163 -5.53 5.82 -10.71
CA GLN A 163 -6.98 5.62 -10.69
C GLN A 163 -7.39 4.30 -11.39
N PHE A 164 -6.83 3.99 -12.55
CA PHE A 164 -7.25 2.81 -13.32
C PHE A 164 -6.62 1.50 -12.84
N ALA A 165 -5.30 1.46 -12.65
CA ALA A 165 -4.57 0.26 -12.28
C ALA A 165 -4.58 0.01 -10.76
N GLY A 166 -4.42 1.07 -9.95
CA GLY A 166 -4.34 0.94 -8.50
C GLY A 166 -5.69 0.68 -7.85
N SER A 167 -6.72 1.45 -8.22
CA SER A 167 -8.01 1.36 -7.55
C SER A 167 -8.93 0.29 -8.14
N TYR A 168 -9.29 0.38 -9.44
CA TYR A 168 -10.30 -0.50 -10.00
C TYR A 168 -9.80 -1.94 -10.22
N ALA A 169 -8.58 -2.12 -10.76
CA ALA A 169 -8.06 -3.46 -11.03
C ALA A 169 -7.77 -4.24 -9.74
N LEU A 170 -7.13 -3.62 -8.74
CA LEU A 170 -6.83 -4.26 -7.47
C LEU A 170 -8.09 -4.64 -6.69
N MET A 171 -9.12 -3.76 -6.70
CA MET A 171 -10.42 -4.06 -6.09
C MET A 171 -11.07 -5.30 -6.73
N CYS A 172 -11.02 -5.39 -8.06
CA CYS A 172 -11.56 -6.52 -8.81
C CYS A 172 -10.84 -7.84 -8.46
N VAL A 173 -9.51 -7.82 -8.40
CA VAL A 173 -8.71 -8.99 -7.99
C VAL A 173 -9.05 -9.41 -6.56
N ALA A 174 -9.09 -8.48 -5.62
CA ALA A 174 -9.39 -8.78 -4.21
C ALA A 174 -10.82 -9.36 -4.03
N PHE A 175 -11.78 -8.88 -4.80
CA PHE A 175 -13.15 -9.43 -4.82
C PHE A 175 -13.16 -10.90 -5.25
N PHE A 176 -12.50 -11.23 -6.36
CA PHE A 176 -12.41 -12.62 -6.83
C PHE A 176 -11.63 -13.52 -5.88
N GLU A 177 -10.55 -13.03 -5.27
CA GLU A 177 -9.78 -13.78 -4.29
C GLU A 177 -10.62 -14.18 -3.07
N ILE A 178 -11.42 -13.25 -2.52
CA ILE A 178 -12.28 -13.54 -1.37
C ILE A 178 -13.37 -14.54 -1.74
N ILE A 179 -13.99 -14.40 -2.91
CA ILE A 179 -14.99 -15.36 -3.37
C ILE A 179 -14.36 -16.75 -3.54
N ALA A 180 -13.18 -16.82 -4.16
CA ALA A 180 -12.46 -18.06 -4.37
C ALA A 180 -12.09 -18.75 -3.05
N VAL A 181 -11.59 -18.00 -2.06
CA VAL A 181 -11.18 -18.59 -0.76
C VAL A 181 -12.39 -19.03 0.06
N ILE A 182 -13.46 -18.25 0.12
CA ILE A 182 -14.55 -18.51 1.06
C ILE A 182 -15.58 -19.46 0.48
N TYR A 183 -15.99 -19.26 -0.78
CA TYR A 183 -17.07 -20.02 -1.41
C TYR A 183 -16.56 -21.20 -2.25
N VAL A 184 -15.44 -21.06 -2.97
CA VAL A 184 -14.91 -22.16 -3.81
C VAL A 184 -14.05 -23.12 -3.00
N TYR A 185 -13.09 -22.63 -2.21
CA TYR A 185 -12.25 -23.47 -1.36
C TYR A 185 -12.98 -23.97 -0.11
N GLY A 186 -13.89 -23.14 0.42
CA GLY A 186 -14.73 -23.44 1.58
C GLY A 186 -14.14 -22.93 2.88
N CYS A 187 -14.92 -22.11 3.60
CA CYS A 187 -14.51 -21.49 4.88
C CYS A 187 -14.08 -22.52 5.95
N ASP A 188 -14.79 -23.63 6.09
CA ASP A 188 -14.48 -24.64 7.11
C ASP A 188 -13.16 -25.37 6.82
N ARG A 189 -12.83 -25.59 5.53
CA ARG A 189 -11.54 -26.15 5.11
C ARG A 189 -10.41 -25.16 5.40
N PHE A 190 -10.61 -23.88 5.07
CA PHE A 190 -9.66 -22.82 5.36
C PHE A 190 -9.37 -22.68 6.86
N VAL A 191 -10.41 -22.70 7.70
CA VAL A 191 -10.28 -22.67 9.16
C VAL A 191 -9.47 -23.85 9.68
N ARG A 192 -9.74 -25.06 9.19
CA ARG A 192 -9.01 -26.27 9.60
C ARG A 192 -7.53 -26.21 9.21
N ASP A 193 -7.23 -25.72 8.01
CA ASP A 193 -5.85 -25.56 7.57
C ASP A 193 -5.12 -24.49 8.41
N LEU A 194 -5.82 -23.41 8.78
CA LEU A 194 -5.26 -22.39 9.67
C LEU A 194 -4.92 -22.97 11.06
N GLN A 195 -5.81 -23.78 11.62
CA GLN A 195 -5.58 -24.48 12.89
C GLN A 195 -4.40 -25.45 12.80
N TYR A 196 -4.26 -26.17 11.69
CA TYR A 196 -3.13 -27.06 11.44
C TYR A 196 -1.79 -26.30 11.36
N MET A 197 -1.80 -25.10 10.78
CA MET A 197 -0.58 -24.28 10.64
C MET A 197 -0.20 -23.53 11.92
N THR A 198 -1.18 -23.03 12.66
CA THR A 198 -0.95 -22.19 13.86
C THR A 198 -0.91 -22.98 15.16
N ASN A 199 -1.36 -24.24 15.16
CA ASN A 199 -1.58 -25.07 16.35
C ASN A 199 -2.51 -24.44 17.40
N GLU A 200 -3.23 -23.36 17.07
CA GLU A 200 -4.20 -22.70 17.94
C GLU A 200 -5.62 -22.74 17.31
N PRO A 201 -6.68 -22.96 18.12
CA PRO A 201 -8.03 -22.90 17.60
C PRO A 201 -8.40 -21.46 17.24
N VAL A 202 -8.83 -21.23 15.99
CA VAL A 202 -9.36 -19.92 15.58
C VAL A 202 -10.66 -19.61 16.34
N GLY A 203 -10.75 -18.41 16.90
CA GLY A 203 -11.95 -17.95 17.59
C GLY A 203 -13.13 -17.73 16.64
N LEU A 204 -14.36 -17.92 17.16
CA LEU A 204 -15.61 -17.73 16.40
C LEU A 204 -15.73 -16.34 15.75
N TYR A 205 -15.16 -15.31 16.38
CA TYR A 205 -15.08 -13.95 15.85
C TYR A 205 -14.45 -13.91 14.44
N TRP A 206 -13.32 -14.60 14.27
CA TRP A 206 -12.60 -14.63 12.99
C TRP A 206 -13.37 -15.39 11.92
N THR A 207 -13.98 -16.51 12.29
CA THR A 207 -14.80 -17.32 11.37
C THR A 207 -16.01 -16.56 10.85
N ILE A 208 -16.74 -15.84 11.71
CA ILE A 208 -17.90 -15.02 11.30
C ILE A 208 -17.44 -13.83 10.45
N THR A 209 -16.32 -13.19 10.83
CA THR A 209 -15.77 -12.05 10.10
C THR A 209 -15.41 -12.43 8.67
N TRP A 210 -14.72 -13.55 8.48
CA TRP A 210 -14.39 -14.02 7.14
C TRP A 210 -15.63 -14.48 6.39
N ARG A 211 -16.48 -15.32 6.99
CA ARG A 211 -17.63 -15.90 6.30
C ARG A 211 -18.68 -14.90 5.83
N PHE A 212 -18.93 -13.83 6.58
CA PHE A 212 -20.02 -12.89 6.29
C PHE A 212 -19.56 -11.44 6.18
N ILE A 213 -18.77 -10.93 7.13
CA ILE A 213 -18.47 -9.48 7.20
C ILE A 213 -17.57 -9.05 6.03
N SER A 214 -16.46 -9.75 5.82
CA SER A 214 -15.49 -9.46 4.75
C SER A 214 -16.11 -9.48 3.34
N PRO A 215 -16.81 -10.55 2.90
CA PRO A 215 -17.41 -10.59 1.57
C PRO A 215 -18.51 -9.55 1.39
N VAL A 216 -19.32 -9.27 2.42
CA VAL A 216 -20.37 -8.23 2.33
C VAL A 216 -19.75 -6.84 2.15
N ILE A 217 -18.75 -6.48 2.95
CA ILE A 217 -18.06 -5.19 2.83
C ILE A 217 -17.42 -5.07 1.43
N MET A 218 -16.77 -6.13 0.95
CA MET A 218 -16.11 -6.10 -0.36
C MET A 218 -17.09 -6.02 -1.52
N VAL A 219 -18.24 -6.70 -1.45
CA VAL A 219 -19.33 -6.55 -2.43
C VAL A 219 -19.84 -5.10 -2.42
N VAL A 220 -20.09 -4.52 -1.25
CA VAL A 220 -20.59 -3.13 -1.14
C VAL A 220 -19.62 -2.14 -1.76
N ILE A 221 -18.32 -2.25 -1.42
CA ILE A 221 -17.28 -1.35 -1.96
C ILE A 221 -17.12 -1.55 -3.47
N PHE A 222 -17.11 -2.80 -3.95
CA PHE A 222 -17.01 -3.10 -5.37
C PHE A 222 -18.18 -2.50 -6.15
N VAL A 223 -19.41 -2.70 -5.67
CA VAL A 223 -20.63 -2.17 -6.30
C VAL A 223 -20.61 -0.64 -6.30
N ALA A 224 -20.28 0.00 -5.18
CA ALA A 224 -20.13 1.45 -5.10
C ALA A 224 -19.06 1.98 -6.08
N SER A 225 -17.94 1.27 -6.22
CA SER A 225 -16.86 1.65 -7.15
C SER A 225 -17.30 1.55 -8.61
N VAL A 226 -18.05 0.50 -8.96
CA VAL A 226 -18.61 0.32 -10.30
C VAL A 226 -19.66 1.39 -10.59
N PHE A 227 -20.56 1.69 -9.65
CA PHE A 227 -21.54 2.77 -9.81
C PHE A 227 -20.89 4.14 -10.01
N LYS A 228 -19.84 4.45 -9.25
CA LYS A 228 -19.06 5.68 -9.42
C LYS A 228 -18.45 5.75 -10.82
N SER A 229 -17.87 4.65 -11.29
CA SER A 229 -17.29 4.55 -12.64
C SER A 229 -18.30 4.78 -13.77
N PHE A 230 -19.56 4.37 -13.59
CA PHE A 230 -20.61 4.61 -14.60
C PHE A 230 -21.26 6.00 -14.51
N SER A 231 -21.24 6.65 -13.34
CA SER A 231 -21.96 7.91 -13.11
C SER A 231 -21.10 9.14 -13.41
N ASP A 232 -19.79 9.05 -13.15
CA ASP A 232 -18.87 10.17 -13.33
C ASP A 232 -18.21 10.12 -14.72
N VAL A 233 -18.36 11.18 -15.52
CA VAL A 233 -17.52 11.36 -16.71
C VAL A 233 -16.06 11.57 -16.28
N PRO A 234 -15.08 10.92 -16.92
CA PRO A 234 -13.68 11.05 -16.53
C PRO A 234 -13.22 12.49 -16.77
N LYS A 235 -13.02 13.23 -15.67
CA LYS A 235 -12.45 14.58 -15.66
C LYS A 235 -11.02 14.50 -15.13
N TYR A 236 -10.12 15.25 -15.74
CA TYR A 236 -8.76 15.44 -15.24
C TYR A 236 -8.53 16.92 -14.98
N SER A 237 -7.87 17.26 -13.88
CA SER A 237 -7.45 18.63 -13.61
C SER A 237 -6.33 18.98 -14.57
N ALA A 238 -6.49 20.04 -15.37
CA ALA A 238 -5.43 20.55 -16.24
C ALA A 238 -4.84 21.83 -15.64
N TYR A 239 -3.52 21.93 -15.62
CA TYR A 239 -2.84 23.16 -15.22
C TYR A 239 -2.92 24.19 -16.35
N ASP A 240 -3.58 25.32 -16.09
CA ASP A 240 -3.65 26.46 -17.01
C ASP A 240 -2.92 27.66 -16.41
N SER A 241 -1.84 28.07 -17.07
CA SER A 241 -0.99 29.21 -16.67
C SER A 241 -1.69 30.56 -16.76
N THR A 242 -2.86 30.65 -17.41
CA THR A 242 -3.58 31.91 -17.65
C THR A 242 -4.64 32.24 -16.61
N THR A 243 -4.93 31.32 -15.69
CA THR A 243 -5.98 31.45 -14.65
C THR A 243 -5.44 31.75 -13.25
N VAL A 244 -4.18 32.19 -13.15
CA VAL A 244 -3.51 32.58 -11.89
C VAL A 244 -3.56 34.08 -11.71
#